data_AF-A0A2D8KPX0-F1
#
_entry.id   AF-A0A2D8KPX0-F1
#
_cell.length_a   1.000
_cell.length_b   1.000
_cell.length_c   1.000
_cell.angle_alpha   90.00
_cell.angle_beta   90.00
_cell.angle_gamma   90.00
#
_symmetry.space_group_name_H-M   'P 1'
#
loop_
_entity.id
_entity.type
_entity.pdbx_description
1 polymer ?
#
loop_
_entity_poly.entity_id
_entity_poly.type
_entity_poly.pdbx_seq_one_letter_code
_entity_poly.pdbx_strand_id
1 'polypeptide(L)'
;MEKTNQKYLEAQKRVKELREFYNHLFTFIVINILLAGINYYTNEWAYPWFLWATFGWGIGLAFDAMKTFRLNPVFNKEWEERKIREYMEKDNQKRWE
;
A
#
# COMPACT_ATOMS: atom_id res chain seq x y z
N MET A 1 26.80 -7.23 -14.99
CA MET A 1 25.61 -6.42 -15.36
C MET A 1 24.31 -6.89 -14.68
N GLU A 2 24.21 -8.12 -14.16
CA GLU A 2 23.00 -8.62 -13.46
C GLU A 2 22.65 -7.92 -12.12
N LYS A 3 23.64 -7.55 -11.29
CA LYS A 3 23.38 -6.89 -9.99
C LYS A 3 22.63 -5.55 -10.12
N THR A 4 22.82 -4.84 -11.24
CA THR A 4 22.12 -3.57 -11.50
C THR A 4 20.65 -3.79 -11.79
N ASN A 5 20.31 -4.84 -12.57
CA ASN A 5 18.92 -5.17 -12.91
C ASN A 5 18.10 -5.59 -11.68
N GLN A 6 18.68 -6.36 -10.74
CA GLN A 6 17.94 -6.77 -9.54
C GLN A 6 17.59 -5.59 -8.62
N LYS A 7 18.55 -4.71 -8.35
CA LYS A 7 18.29 -3.48 -7.58
C LYS A 7 17.26 -2.59 -8.26
N TYR A 8 17.29 -2.53 -9.60
CA TYR A 8 16.32 -1.76 -10.37
C TYR A 8 14.92 -2.37 -10.29
N LEU A 9 14.80 -3.69 -10.37
CA LEU A 9 13.51 -4.41 -10.28
C LEU A 9 12.88 -4.27 -8.89
N GLU A 10 13.68 -4.34 -7.83
CA GLU A 10 13.23 -4.07 -6.46
C GLU A 10 12.75 -2.63 -6.29
N ALA A 11 13.54 -1.65 -6.75
CA ALA A 11 13.14 -0.25 -6.73
C ALA A 11 11.84 -0.01 -7.52
N GLN A 12 11.67 -0.69 -8.66
CA GLN A 12 10.48 -0.54 -9.49
C GLN A 12 9.22 -1.15 -8.82
N LYS A 13 9.35 -2.32 -8.16
CA LYS A 13 8.27 -2.90 -7.35
C LYS A 13 7.87 -1.95 -6.21
N ARG A 14 8.84 -1.35 -5.52
CA ARG A 14 8.61 -0.37 -4.45
C ARG A 14 7.79 0.81 -4.95
N VAL A 15 8.19 1.39 -6.07
CA VAL A 15 7.49 2.53 -6.67
C VAL A 15 6.08 2.15 -7.09
N LYS A 16 5.87 0.94 -7.62
CA LYS A 16 4.55 0.47 -8.04
C LYS A 16 3.58 0.34 -6.85
N GLU A 17 4.02 -0.31 -5.76
CA GLU A 17 3.20 -0.45 -4.55
C GLU A 17 2.88 0.92 -3.93
N LEU A 18 3.86 1.81 -3.87
CA LEU A 18 3.66 3.17 -3.39
C LEU A 18 2.64 3.91 -4.25
N ARG A 19 2.72 3.79 -5.57
CA ARG A 19 1.82 4.46 -6.50
C ARG A 19 0.38 3.95 -6.39
N GLU A 20 0.19 2.65 -6.21
CA GLU A 20 -1.15 2.06 -5.97
C GLU A 20 -1.76 2.58 -4.67
N PHE A 21 -0.98 2.62 -3.58
CA PHE A 21 -1.42 3.20 -2.31
C PHE A 21 -1.79 4.68 -2.43
N TYR A 22 -0.95 5.50 -3.06
CA TYR A 22 -1.23 6.92 -3.26
C TYR A 22 -2.49 7.14 -4.10
N ASN A 23 -2.74 6.32 -5.13
CA ASN A 23 -3.99 6.39 -5.90
C ASN A 23 -5.23 6.11 -5.04
N HIS A 24 -5.16 5.08 -4.18
CA HIS A 24 -6.26 4.73 -3.27
C HIS A 24 -6.48 5.85 -2.23
N LEU A 25 -5.41 6.37 -1.63
CA LEU A 25 -5.46 7.49 -0.68
C LEU A 25 -6.02 8.77 -1.32
N PHE A 26 -5.55 9.11 -2.52
CA PHE A 26 -6.03 10.29 -3.25
C PHE A 26 -7.53 10.18 -3.55
N THR A 27 -7.98 9.02 -4.04
CA THR A 27 -9.40 8.76 -4.30
C THR A 27 -10.22 8.86 -3.03
N PHE A 28 -9.73 8.30 -1.91
CA PHE A 28 -10.40 8.39 -0.61
C PHE A 28 -10.56 9.83 -0.13
N ILE A 29 -9.51 10.65 -0.24
CA ILE A 29 -9.54 12.07 0.16
C ILE A 29 -10.54 12.84 -0.71
N VAL A 30 -10.47 12.69 -2.04
CA VAL A 30 -11.36 13.38 -2.98
C VAL A 30 -12.83 13.03 -2.73
N ILE A 31 -13.14 11.74 -2.57
CA ILE A 31 -14.51 11.29 -2.27
C ILE A 31 -14.97 11.83 -0.91
N ASN A 32 -14.12 11.80 0.12
CA ASN A 32 -14.46 12.33 1.44
C ASN A 32 -14.77 13.81 1.42
N ILE A 33 -13.97 14.62 0.72
CA ILE A 33 -14.19 16.06 0.60
C ILE A 33 -15.52 16.34 -0.12
N LEU A 34 -15.80 15.60 -1.21
CA LEU A 34 -17.08 15.70 -1.91
C LEU A 34 -18.26 15.32 -1.02
N LEU A 35 -18.17 14.20 -0.28
CA LEU A 35 -19.20 13.76 0.65
C LEU A 35 -19.43 14.76 1.79
N ALA A 36 -18.36 15.31 2.35
CA ALA A 36 -18.43 16.33 3.40
C ALA A 36 -19.09 17.61 2.87
N GLY A 37 -18.77 18.04 1.65
CA GLY A 37 -19.40 19.18 0.99
C GLY A 37 -20.90 18.97 0.74
N ILE A 38 -21.29 17.78 0.26
CA ILE A 38 -22.70 17.41 0.06
C ILE A 38 -23.44 17.34 1.40
N ASN A 39 -22.82 16.78 2.45
CA ASN A 39 -23.44 16.69 3.77
C ASN A 39 -23.68 18.09 4.35
N TYR A 40 -22.71 19.00 4.20
CA TYR A 40 -22.84 20.40 4.60
C TYR A 40 -24.00 21.10 3.89
N TYR A 41 -24.10 20.95 2.56
CA TYR A 41 -25.15 21.60 1.78
C TYR A 41 -26.55 21.01 2.01
N THR A 42 -26.65 19.70 2.26
CA THR A 42 -27.94 19.01 2.36
C THR A 42 -28.58 19.10 3.74
N ASN A 43 -27.80 19.07 4.82
CA ASN A 43 -28.35 18.87 6.17
C ASN A 43 -27.63 19.67 7.28
N GLU A 44 -26.76 20.64 6.95
CA GLU A 44 -26.04 21.47 7.95
C GLU A 44 -25.38 20.65 9.08
N TRP A 45 -24.91 19.42 8.78
CA TRP A 45 -24.30 18.48 9.74
C TRP A 45 -25.25 17.84 10.78
N ALA A 46 -26.57 17.96 10.62
CA ALA A 46 -27.54 17.30 11.52
C ALA A 46 -27.40 15.76 11.54
N TYR A 47 -26.94 15.16 10.43
CA TYR A 47 -26.63 13.73 10.37
C TYR A 47 -25.38 13.47 9.52
N PRO A 48 -24.17 13.43 10.13
CA PRO A 48 -22.92 13.24 9.42
C PRO A 48 -22.70 11.76 9.06
N TRP A 49 -23.58 11.21 8.23
CA TRP A 49 -23.51 9.82 7.77
C TRP A 49 -22.20 9.49 7.05
N PHE A 50 -21.55 10.50 6.46
CA PHE A 50 -20.25 10.36 5.82
C PHE A 50 -19.20 9.83 6.80
N LEU A 51 -19.27 10.16 8.09
CA LEU A 51 -18.33 9.67 9.10
C LEU A 51 -18.31 8.15 9.17
N TRP A 52 -19.46 7.49 9.05
CA TRP A 52 -19.52 6.02 9.04
C TRP A 52 -18.87 5.43 7.79
N ALA A 53 -19.08 6.05 6.63
CA ALA A 53 -18.43 5.64 5.38
C ALA A 53 -16.91 5.85 5.46
N THR A 54 -16.47 7.02 5.97
CA THR A 54 -15.07 7.37 6.20
C THR A 54 -14.41 6.45 7.21
N PHE A 55 -15.10 6.05 8.28
CA PHE A 55 -14.56 5.16 9.30
C PHE A 55 -14.30 3.76 8.73
N GLY A 56 -15.28 3.18 8.03
CA GLY A 56 -15.14 1.86 7.42
C GLY A 56 -14.03 1.81 6.37
N TRP A 57 -13.99 2.82 5.49
CA TRP A 57 -12.95 2.94 4.47
C TRP A 57 -11.59 3.34 5.05
N GLY A 58 -11.57 4.16 6.10
CA GLY A 58 -10.37 4.61 6.78
C GLY A 58 -9.60 3.47 7.44
N ILE A 59 -10.30 2.44 7.96
CA ILE A 59 -9.65 1.23 8.48
C ILE A 59 -8.95 0.46 7.35
N GLY A 60 -9.62 0.23 6.22
CA GLY A 60 -9.01 -0.42 5.06
C GLY A 60 -7.78 0.33 4.53
N LEU A 61 -7.89 1.66 4.45
CA LEU A 61 -6.79 2.54 4.07
C LEU A 61 -5.63 2.52 5.07
N ALA A 62 -5.91 2.44 6.37
CA ALA A 62 -4.89 2.30 7.40
C ALA A 62 -4.15 0.96 7.29
N PHE A 63 -4.86 -0.13 6.96
CA PHE A 63 -4.24 -1.43 6.66
C PHE A 63 -3.35 -1.37 5.42
N ASP A 64 -3.82 -0.75 4.33
CA ASP A 64 -3.03 -0.54 3.11
C ASP A 64 -1.82 0.38 3.37
N ALA A 65 -1.97 1.39 4.22
CA ALA A 65 -0.88 2.27 4.64
C ALA A 65 0.16 1.52 5.47
N MET A 66 -0.28 0.71 6.45
CA MET A 66 0.61 -0.12 7.26
C MET A 66 1.41 -1.11 6.40
N LYS A 67 0.76 -1.70 5.38
CA LYS A 67 1.41 -2.59 4.42
C LYS A 67 2.43 -1.85 3.55
N THR A 68 2.06 -0.67 3.05
CA THR A 68 2.89 0.12 2.12
C THR A 68 4.08 0.77 2.81
N PHE A 69 3.88 1.36 3.98
CA PHE A 69 4.95 1.98 4.78
C PHE A 69 5.79 0.95 5.55
N ARG A 70 5.45 -0.35 5.46
CA ARG A 70 6.14 -1.43 6.18
C ARG A 70 6.28 -1.14 7.68
N LEU A 71 5.28 -0.46 8.25
CA LEU A 71 5.23 -0.15 9.68
C LEU A 71 4.98 -1.39 10.55
N ASN A 72 4.80 -2.56 9.91
CA ASN A 72 4.59 -3.81 10.62
C ASN A 72 5.96 -4.37 11.07
N PRO A 73 6.28 -4.45 12.38
CA PRO A 73 7.52 -5.05 12.89
C PRO A 73 7.72 -6.52 12.46
N VAL A 74 6.64 -7.17 11.97
CA VAL A 74 6.65 -8.53 11.41
C VAL A 74 7.26 -8.59 10.00
N PHE A 75 7.21 -7.52 9.21
CA PHE A 75 7.75 -7.47 7.83
C PHE A 75 9.16 -6.86 7.78
N ASN A 76 9.97 -7.25 8.76
CA ASN A 76 11.34 -6.84 8.92
C ASN A 76 12.12 -7.05 7.61
N LYS A 77 12.97 -6.09 7.24
CA LYS A 77 13.77 -6.10 6.00
C LYS A 77 14.59 -7.39 5.86
N GLU A 78 14.94 -8.01 6.99
CA GLU A 78 15.57 -9.33 7.08
C GLU A 78 14.71 -10.52 6.61
N TRP A 79 13.38 -10.48 6.73
CA TRP A 79 12.50 -11.52 6.18
C TRP A 79 12.43 -11.45 4.65
N GLU A 80 12.31 -10.23 4.13
CA GLU A 80 12.29 -9.96 2.68
C GLU A 80 13.64 -10.38 2.05
N GLU A 81 14.76 -9.99 2.66
CA GLU A 81 16.08 -10.43 2.21
C GLU A 81 16.29 -11.95 2.32
N ARG A 82 15.77 -12.60 3.38
CA ARG A 82 15.84 -14.07 3.49
C ARG A 82 15.08 -14.75 2.38
N LYS A 83 13.86 -14.31 2.08
CA LYS A 83 13.06 -14.91 1.01
C LYS A 83 13.71 -14.70 -0.36
N ILE A 84 14.28 -13.53 -0.61
CA ILE A 84 15.01 -13.27 -1.86
C ILE A 84 16.24 -14.18 -1.99
N ARG A 85 17.02 -14.37 -0.92
CA ARG A 85 18.13 -15.33 -0.91
C ARG A 85 17.65 -16.75 -1.20
N GLU A 86 16.58 -17.19 -0.55
CA GLU A 86 16.02 -18.53 -0.71
C GLU A 86 15.48 -18.79 -2.13
N TYR A 87 14.90 -17.78 -2.79
CA TYR A 87 14.50 -17.87 -4.20
C TYR A 87 15.70 -17.92 -5.15
N MET A 88 16.76 -17.15 -4.88
CA MET A 88 17.98 -17.14 -5.69
C MET A 88 18.75 -18.47 -5.58
N GLU A 89 18.81 -19.08 -4.40
CA GLU A 89 19.41 -20.41 -4.22
C GLU A 89 18.63 -21.50 -4.94
N LYS A 90 17.28 -21.45 -4.91
CA LYS A 90 16.44 -22.39 -5.65
C LYS A 90 16.57 -22.26 -7.17
N ASP A 91 16.74 -21.05 -7.70
CA ASP A 91 16.95 -20.83 -9.13
C ASP A 91 18.32 -21.34 -9.59
N ASN A 92 19.35 -21.10 -8.77
CA ASN A 92 20.71 -21.58 -9.08
C ASN A 92 20.76 -23.12 -9.04
N GLN A 93 20.12 -23.76 -8.05
CA GLN A 93 20.12 -25.22 -7.94
C GLN A 93 19.37 -25.92 -9.08
N LYS A 94 18.32 -25.31 -9.63
CA LYS A 94 17.62 -25.81 -10.83
C LYS A 94 18.39 -25.67 -12.14
N ARG A 95 19.48 -24.90 -12.16
CA ARG A 95 20.26 -24.60 -13.37
C ARG A 95 21.46 -25.54 -13.55
N TRP A 96 21.72 -26.39 -12.55
CA TRP A 96 22.79 -27.40 -12.56
C TRP A 96 22.27 -28.85 -12.55
N GLU A 97 20.94 -29.04 -12.65
CA GLU A 97 20.27 -30.32 -12.98
C GLU A 97 19.77 -30.28 -14.43
#